data_AF-A0A9D7D057-F1
#
_entry.id   AF-A0A9D7D057-F1
#
_cell.length_a   1.000
_cell.length_b   1.000
_cell.length_c   1.000
_cell.angle_alpha   90.00
_cell.angle_beta   90.00
_cell.angle_gamma   90.00
#
_symmetry.space_group_name_H-M   'P 1'
#
loop_
_entity.id
_entity.type
_entity.pdbx_description
1 polymer ?
#
loop_
_entity_poly.entity_id
_entity_poly.type
_entity_poly.pdbx_seq_one_letter_code
_entity_poly.pdbx_strand_id
1 'polypeptide(L)'
;MRLRTALFTVVGLAPFATACRSPSDSKTKPSAVVSMTPEPLAMRDAESVTKDASPEPAPRRKWATYADPKAPLSYVVDGYCAQLMVRASKGGTFAWWGEGTGNIARVTDTGLADLTELSRGLPGAYSYGPVIASSTGELFVEANTGGRSSMSSAVYHRSEKGWTTVAETRLSDDAGFSIYQLIGAYGAGALATVSRCNGSCRAAGVVALGEPTPRIAWEGEAYGQAWLGEDKTVIIGAQRCDAVTPDKCACTARAFLPNGDVKPHAFDAEPCGLSIAGATSRDVFVANGAVLAQFDGSAWRRVPAPRGNSLRIEAVSSDGVAWVSNGSKLYRQRGGEWDDITPPGGLGDTTHGKRLDGVTFGEVWAVTPKGLVRTPADKIAWESVAIPLPPFAAITTPPGVAGVMVAAKGDAWVNVAYGTQFEGTSAVEPRRALLRTRPPTETMRCGGRAGREGVAALESWPPRATPECTTPAVVVAQAPLTKDAFPRTRSILKGHKELGESIELVEVKVAEPPYVVARAPSYNVGVKLATLVSKKVPFGIVPELVCAELEGASVRVDLATGEVSGDAAPTKAPVLAPAPSR
;
A
#
# COMPACT_ATOMS: atom_id res chain seq x y z
N MET A 1 -26.20 -48.27 -53.29
CA MET A 1 -26.58 -48.81 -51.97
C MET A 1 -26.22 -47.74 -50.93
N ARG A 2 -27.16 -47.38 -50.04
CA ARG A 2 -27.05 -46.33 -49.00
C ARG A 2 -25.87 -46.63 -48.03
N LEU A 3 -25.17 -45.66 -47.43
CA LEU A 3 -25.63 -44.80 -46.33
C LEU A 3 -24.66 -43.60 -46.09
N ARG A 4 -25.23 -42.55 -45.49
CA ARG A 4 -24.68 -41.25 -45.06
C ARG A 4 -23.65 -41.37 -43.90
N THR A 5 -22.81 -40.34 -43.67
CA THR A 5 -22.84 -39.48 -42.45
C THR A 5 -21.87 -38.28 -42.54
N ALA A 6 -22.47 -37.08 -42.39
CA ALA A 6 -22.03 -35.77 -41.90
C ALA A 6 -20.59 -35.23 -42.10
N LEU A 7 -20.54 -34.15 -42.89
CA LEU A 7 -19.61 -33.02 -42.81
C LEU A 7 -19.87 -32.21 -41.52
N PHE A 8 -18.81 -31.76 -40.83
CA PHE A 8 -18.74 -30.40 -40.30
C PHE A 8 -17.29 -29.90 -40.34
N THR A 9 -17.12 -28.79 -41.05
CA THR A 9 -15.91 -27.99 -41.18
C THR A 9 -15.89 -26.95 -40.05
N VAL A 10 -14.76 -26.75 -39.39
CA VAL A 10 -14.48 -25.52 -38.62
C VAL A 10 -13.23 -24.88 -39.21
N VAL A 11 -13.41 -23.69 -39.79
CA VAL A 11 -12.34 -22.78 -40.22
C VAL A 11 -12.28 -21.65 -39.21
N GLY A 12 -11.05 -21.28 -38.80
CA GLY A 12 -10.67 -19.90 -38.50
C GLY A 12 -10.41 -19.58 -37.03
N LEU A 13 -9.13 -19.59 -36.63
CA LEU A 13 -8.62 -18.79 -35.52
C LEU A 13 -7.73 -17.69 -36.08
N ALA A 14 -8.09 -16.44 -35.78
CA ALA A 14 -7.27 -15.23 -35.90
C ALA A 14 -7.42 -14.43 -34.60
N PRO A 15 -6.46 -13.55 -34.25
CA PRO A 15 -6.11 -13.23 -32.86
C PRO A 15 -6.98 -12.11 -32.25
N PHE A 16 -7.15 -12.18 -30.92
CA PHE A 16 -7.86 -11.16 -30.13
C PHE A 16 -7.03 -9.88 -30.00
N ALA A 17 -7.56 -8.80 -30.58
CA ALA A 17 -7.25 -7.43 -30.21
C ALA A 17 -8.34 -6.91 -29.27
N THR A 18 -7.94 -6.37 -28.12
CA THR A 18 -8.83 -5.82 -27.09
C THR A 18 -9.36 -4.46 -27.52
N ALA A 19 -10.67 -4.35 -27.76
CA ALA A 19 -11.36 -3.08 -28.02
C ALA A 19 -12.45 -2.86 -26.97
N CYS A 20 -12.39 -1.70 -26.30
CA CYS A 20 -13.44 -1.18 -25.44
C CYS A 20 -14.76 -1.06 -26.20
N ARG A 21 -15.85 -1.61 -25.66
CA ARG A 21 -17.22 -1.28 -26.10
C ARG A 21 -18.08 -0.84 -24.92
N SER A 22 -18.71 0.31 -25.12
CA SER A 22 -19.77 0.92 -24.32
C SER A 22 -21.03 0.02 -24.32
N PRO A 23 -21.82 -0.04 -23.23
CA PRO A 23 -23.06 -0.80 -23.24
C PRO A 23 -24.21 0.04 -23.79
N SER A 24 -24.76 -0.40 -24.92
CA SER A 24 -26.05 0.04 -25.46
C SER A 24 -27.17 -0.91 -25.03
N ASP A 25 -28.23 -0.34 -24.47
CA ASP A 25 -29.64 -0.71 -24.58
C ASP A 25 -30.02 -2.20 -24.62
N SER A 26 -30.54 -2.69 -23.48
CA SER A 26 -31.50 -3.80 -23.50
C SER A 26 -32.83 -3.35 -22.89
N LYS A 27 -33.83 -3.21 -23.75
CA LYS A 27 -35.24 -3.06 -23.37
C LYS A 27 -35.74 -4.40 -22.82
N THR A 28 -35.95 -4.48 -21.52
CA THR A 28 -36.75 -5.53 -20.89
C THR A 28 -38.04 -4.92 -20.32
N LYS A 29 -39.18 -5.58 -20.61
CA LYS A 29 -40.51 -5.20 -20.13
C LYS A 29 -40.59 -5.30 -18.60
N PRO A 30 -41.34 -4.41 -17.92
CA PRO A 30 -41.50 -4.48 -16.47
C PRO A 30 -42.43 -5.62 -16.07
N SER A 31 -41.97 -6.48 -15.18
CA SER A 31 -42.81 -7.38 -14.39
C SER A 31 -43.43 -6.60 -13.23
N ALA A 32 -44.66 -6.97 -12.88
CA ALA A 32 -45.53 -6.30 -11.92
C ALA A 32 -44.87 -6.00 -10.57
N VAL A 33 -45.00 -4.75 -10.13
CA VAL A 33 -44.62 -4.29 -8.79
C VAL A 33 -45.72 -4.73 -7.82
N VAL A 34 -45.39 -5.69 -6.94
CA VAL A 34 -46.17 -5.94 -5.72
C VAL A 34 -45.82 -4.82 -4.73
N SER A 35 -46.77 -3.92 -4.52
CA SER A 35 -46.70 -2.90 -3.48
C SER A 35 -46.89 -3.58 -2.12
N MET A 36 -45.82 -3.64 -1.32
CA MET A 36 -45.93 -3.90 0.11
C MET A 36 -45.91 -2.55 0.83
N THR A 37 -47.07 -2.12 1.30
CA THR A 37 -47.21 -1.05 2.28
C THR A 37 -46.61 -1.53 3.61
N PRO A 38 -45.63 -0.81 4.20
CA PRO A 38 -45.19 -1.14 5.55
C PRO A 38 -46.25 -0.71 6.56
N GLU A 39 -46.63 -1.64 7.45
CA GLU A 39 -47.38 -1.35 8.66
C GLU A 39 -46.64 -0.32 9.52
N PRO A 40 -47.35 0.63 10.16
CA PRO A 40 -46.74 1.57 11.07
C PRO A 40 -46.29 0.85 12.35
N LEU A 41 -44.98 0.86 12.60
CA LEU A 41 -44.38 0.49 13.87
C LEU A 41 -44.96 1.40 14.97
N ALA A 42 -45.74 0.80 15.87
CA ALA A 42 -46.21 1.44 17.09
C ALA A 42 -45.00 1.94 17.91
N MET A 43 -44.93 3.26 18.11
CA MET A 43 -44.01 3.89 19.07
C MET A 43 -44.33 3.33 20.45
N ARG A 44 -43.41 2.55 21.01
CA ARG A 44 -43.40 2.25 22.45
C ARG A 44 -42.84 3.45 23.19
N ASP A 45 -43.48 3.75 24.31
CA ASP A 45 -43.18 4.86 25.21
C ASP A 45 -41.70 4.92 25.57
N ALA A 46 -41.09 6.08 25.29
CA ALA A 46 -39.75 6.41 25.70
C ALA A 46 -39.75 6.70 27.20
N GLU A 47 -39.18 5.77 27.98
CA GLU A 47 -38.79 6.05 29.36
C GLU A 47 -37.77 7.21 29.37
N SER A 48 -37.98 8.10 30.34
CA SER A 48 -37.27 9.35 30.54
C SER A 48 -35.75 9.14 30.66
N VAL A 49 -35.02 9.49 29.61
CA VAL A 49 -33.57 9.65 29.65
C VAL A 49 -33.25 10.91 30.45
N THR A 50 -32.54 10.73 31.55
CA THR A 50 -32.06 11.77 32.46
C THR A 50 -31.13 12.75 31.75
N LYS A 51 -31.60 14.01 31.67
CA LYS A 51 -30.90 15.29 31.83
C LYS A 51 -29.37 15.33 31.62
N ASP A 52 -29.00 15.90 30.47
CA ASP A 52 -27.92 16.87 30.23
C ASP A 52 -26.57 16.66 30.94
N ALA A 53 -25.76 15.74 30.41
CA ALA A 53 -24.32 16.00 30.34
C ALA A 53 -24.07 16.79 29.06
N SER A 54 -23.82 18.11 29.16
CA SER A 54 -23.29 18.88 28.03
C SER A 54 -22.08 18.12 27.47
N PRO A 55 -22.03 17.86 26.14
CA PRO A 55 -20.89 17.17 25.54
C PRO A 55 -19.62 17.92 25.93
N GLU A 56 -18.65 17.17 26.45
CA GLU A 56 -17.34 17.72 26.81
C GLU A 56 -16.80 18.50 25.60
N PRO A 57 -16.38 19.77 25.78
CA PRO A 57 -15.92 20.59 24.66
C PRO A 57 -14.79 19.85 23.96
N ALA A 58 -14.87 19.75 22.62
CA ALA A 58 -13.89 19.03 21.84
C ALA A 58 -12.48 19.54 22.17
N PRO A 59 -11.51 18.65 22.43
CA PRO A 59 -10.17 19.05 22.82
C PRO A 59 -9.55 19.92 21.72
N ARG A 60 -8.96 21.02 22.14
CA ARG A 60 -8.09 21.87 21.34
C ARG A 60 -6.87 21.06 20.89
N ARG A 61 -6.67 20.94 19.57
CA ARG A 61 -5.58 20.15 18.98
C ARG A 61 -4.58 21.06 18.29
N LYS A 62 -3.30 20.92 18.64
CA LYS A 62 -2.19 21.52 17.88
C LYS A 62 -2.18 21.01 16.44
N TRP A 63 -1.42 21.67 15.57
CA TRP A 63 -1.21 21.24 14.18
C TRP A 63 -0.62 19.82 14.11
N ALA A 64 -1.49 18.83 14.08
CA ALA A 64 -1.20 17.40 14.02
C ALA A 64 -2.53 16.63 13.98
N THR A 65 -2.50 15.41 13.46
CA THR A 65 -3.59 14.45 13.66
C THR A 65 -3.19 13.43 14.69
N TYR A 66 -3.78 13.51 15.87
CA TYR A 66 -3.59 12.51 16.92
C TYR A 66 -4.48 11.30 16.67
N ALA A 67 -3.88 10.12 16.69
CA ALA A 67 -4.60 8.86 16.64
C ALA A 67 -5.54 8.73 17.84
N ASP A 68 -6.73 8.17 17.61
CA ASP A 68 -7.61 7.76 18.71
C ASP A 68 -7.03 6.50 19.37
N PRO A 69 -6.61 6.54 20.64
CA PRO A 69 -6.01 5.39 21.31
C PRO A 69 -6.99 4.24 21.53
N LYS A 70 -8.31 4.47 21.35
CA LYS A 70 -9.35 3.44 21.49
C LYS A 70 -9.75 2.81 20.15
N ALA A 71 -9.32 3.39 19.03
CA ALA A 71 -9.66 2.84 17.73
C ALA A 71 -8.93 1.50 17.52
N PRO A 72 -9.59 0.47 16.97
CA PRO A 72 -8.96 -0.83 16.72
C PRO A 72 -7.86 -0.77 15.66
N LEU A 73 -7.93 0.26 14.80
CA LEU A 73 -6.91 0.64 13.85
C LEU A 73 -6.78 2.16 13.87
N SER A 74 -5.56 2.66 13.74
CA SER A 74 -5.26 4.08 13.62
C SER A 74 -4.48 4.34 12.34
N TYR A 75 -4.72 5.51 11.74
CA TYR A 75 -3.94 5.93 10.58
C TYR A 75 -2.50 6.25 10.98
N VAL A 76 -1.55 5.72 10.23
CA VAL A 76 -0.13 6.07 10.31
C VAL A 76 0.25 6.97 9.15
N VAL A 77 -0.21 6.62 7.95
CA VAL A 77 -0.08 7.46 6.75
C VAL A 77 -1.41 7.50 6.02
N ASP A 78 -1.78 8.67 5.53
CA ASP A 78 -2.94 8.86 4.67
C ASP A 78 -2.66 9.87 3.55
N GLY A 79 -3.18 9.64 2.34
CA GLY A 79 -3.16 10.63 1.27
C GLY A 79 -2.73 10.09 -0.09
N TYR A 80 -2.06 10.94 -0.89
CA TYR A 80 -1.67 10.63 -2.27
C TYR A 80 -0.35 9.84 -2.31
N CYS A 81 -0.32 8.70 -1.63
CA CYS A 81 0.81 7.78 -1.71
C CYS A 81 0.54 6.72 -2.77
N ALA A 82 0.75 7.09 -4.03
CA ALA A 82 0.81 6.10 -5.10
C ALA A 82 1.82 5.02 -4.70
N GLN A 83 1.41 3.75 -4.82
CA GLN A 83 2.22 2.57 -4.54
C GLN A 83 2.68 2.43 -3.07
N LEU A 84 1.96 2.96 -2.08
CA LEU A 84 2.27 2.72 -0.66
C LEU A 84 2.33 1.21 -0.36
N MET A 85 3.49 0.75 0.07
CA MET A 85 3.74 -0.63 0.48
C MET A 85 4.42 -0.66 1.84
N VAL A 86 4.17 -1.73 2.58
CA VAL A 86 4.84 -1.99 3.86
C VAL A 86 5.40 -3.40 3.86
N ARG A 87 6.60 -3.52 4.40
CA ARG A 87 7.31 -4.79 4.57
C ARG A 87 7.85 -4.90 5.98
N ALA A 88 7.40 -5.92 6.69
CA ALA A 88 7.97 -6.36 7.96
C ALA A 88 9.10 -7.34 7.67
N SER A 89 10.15 -7.21 8.45
CA SER A 89 11.30 -8.10 8.47
C SER A 89 11.78 -8.24 9.91
N LYS A 90 12.69 -9.18 10.15
CA LYS A 90 13.33 -9.34 11.46
C LYS A 90 14.13 -8.09 11.89
N GLY A 91 14.62 -7.27 10.94
CA GLY A 91 15.30 -6.00 11.20
C GLY A 91 14.37 -4.78 11.43
N GLY A 92 13.06 -4.95 11.24
CA GLY A 92 12.06 -3.90 11.44
C GLY A 92 11.00 -3.85 10.35
N THR A 93 10.09 -2.89 10.49
CA THR A 93 9.06 -2.61 9.49
C THR A 93 9.48 -1.40 8.67
N PHE A 94 9.31 -1.49 7.36
CA PHE A 94 9.67 -0.43 6.41
C PHE A 94 8.46 -0.08 5.56
N ALA A 95 8.24 1.22 5.36
CA ALA A 95 7.25 1.74 4.43
C ALA A 95 7.95 2.30 3.20
N TRP A 96 7.36 2.06 2.04
CA TRP A 96 7.83 2.60 0.76
C TRP A 96 6.67 3.20 -0.01
N TRP A 97 6.89 4.36 -0.65
CA TRP A 97 5.87 5.05 -1.45
C TRP A 97 6.47 6.00 -2.48
N GLY A 98 5.62 6.42 -3.41
CA GLY A 98 5.92 7.46 -4.40
C GLY A 98 6.30 6.87 -5.75
N GLU A 99 5.98 7.61 -6.82
CA GLU A 99 6.39 7.25 -8.17
C GLU A 99 7.81 7.77 -8.42
N GLY A 100 8.69 6.87 -8.82
CA GLY A 100 9.98 7.20 -9.41
C GLY A 100 11.15 7.40 -8.44
N THR A 101 11.03 8.35 -7.53
CA THR A 101 12.09 8.66 -6.56
C THR A 101 12.05 7.82 -5.28
N GLY A 102 11.00 7.00 -5.10
CA GLY A 102 10.86 5.94 -4.10
C GLY A 102 11.33 6.34 -2.70
N ASN A 103 10.43 6.83 -1.87
CA ASN A 103 10.76 7.12 -0.48
C ASN A 103 10.76 5.85 0.34
N ILE A 104 11.70 5.73 1.26
CA ILE A 104 11.78 4.63 2.22
C ILE A 104 11.85 5.24 3.62
N ALA A 105 10.98 4.79 4.51
CA ALA A 105 11.04 5.14 5.93
C ALA A 105 10.98 3.89 6.79
N ARG A 106 11.66 3.95 7.94
CA ARG A 106 11.48 2.95 8.99
C ARG A 106 10.17 3.27 9.68
N VAL A 107 9.43 2.23 9.99
CA VAL A 107 8.19 2.35 10.72
C VAL A 107 8.44 2.01 12.19
N THR A 108 8.07 2.94 13.07
CA THR A 108 8.26 2.86 14.52
C THR A 108 6.93 2.97 15.26
N ASP A 109 6.96 2.84 16.57
CA ASP A 109 5.79 3.05 17.44
C ASP A 109 5.30 4.50 17.45
N THR A 110 6.15 5.46 17.10
CA THR A 110 5.78 6.87 16.99
C THR A 110 5.32 7.28 15.59
N GLY A 111 5.37 6.38 14.61
CA GLY A 111 4.98 6.66 13.22
C GLY A 111 6.07 6.28 12.22
N LEU A 112 6.37 7.17 11.27
CA LEU A 112 7.46 6.97 10.31
C LEU A 112 8.71 7.73 10.75
N ALA A 113 9.77 6.99 11.06
CA ALA A 113 11.07 7.52 11.40
C ALA A 113 12.02 7.49 10.20
N ASP A 114 13.06 8.31 10.28
CA ASP A 114 14.25 8.22 9.45
C ASP A 114 14.04 8.40 7.94
N LEU A 115 12.95 9.07 7.51
CA LEU A 115 12.71 9.35 6.07
C LEU A 115 13.97 9.92 5.40
N THR A 116 14.47 11.02 5.95
CA THR A 116 15.62 11.74 5.40
C THR A 116 16.92 10.97 5.56
N GLU A 117 17.02 10.05 6.51
CA GLU A 117 18.25 9.30 6.77
C GLU A 117 18.32 8.00 5.97
N LEU A 118 17.21 7.26 5.84
CA LEU A 118 17.12 6.06 5.02
C LEU A 118 17.29 6.41 3.54
N SER A 119 16.67 7.48 3.08
CA SER A 119 16.78 7.93 1.69
C SER A 119 18.08 8.71 1.40
N ARG A 120 18.83 9.15 2.42
CA ARG A 120 20.07 9.93 2.23
C ARG A 120 21.08 9.14 1.41
N GLY A 121 21.48 9.69 0.27
CA GLY A 121 22.47 9.08 -0.60
C GLY A 121 21.96 7.87 -1.39
N LEU A 122 20.65 7.61 -1.38
CA LEU A 122 20.05 6.63 -2.28
C LEU A 122 20.27 7.09 -3.73
N PRO A 123 20.95 6.30 -4.59
CA PRO A 123 21.29 6.74 -5.93
C PRO A 123 20.04 6.96 -6.79
N GLY A 124 19.94 8.11 -7.46
CA GLY A 124 18.77 8.45 -8.26
C GLY A 124 18.41 7.38 -9.30
N ALA A 125 17.13 7.00 -9.33
CA ALA A 125 16.58 6.02 -10.25
C ALA A 125 15.29 6.55 -10.90
N TYR A 126 14.89 5.94 -12.02
CA TYR A 126 13.62 6.24 -12.66
C TYR A 126 12.43 5.72 -11.86
N SER A 127 12.56 4.55 -11.22
CA SER A 127 11.60 3.98 -10.28
C SER A 127 12.27 2.98 -9.36
N TYR A 128 11.79 2.86 -8.13
CA TYR A 128 12.21 1.82 -7.21
C TYR A 128 11.17 0.71 -7.15
N GLY A 129 11.65 -0.52 -7.00
CA GLY A 129 10.86 -1.70 -6.74
C GLY A 129 10.72 -1.98 -5.25
N PRO A 130 10.34 -3.22 -4.88
CA PRO A 130 10.17 -3.62 -3.49
C PRO A 130 11.45 -3.46 -2.67
N VAL A 131 11.30 -2.98 -1.44
CA VAL A 131 12.34 -3.04 -0.42
C VAL A 131 12.27 -4.41 0.27
N ILE A 132 13.42 -5.08 0.37
CA ILE A 132 13.60 -6.25 1.22
C ILE A 132 14.61 -5.90 2.30
N ALA A 133 14.45 -6.51 3.48
CA ALA A 133 15.30 -6.24 4.62
C ALA A 133 15.84 -7.55 5.20
N SER A 134 17.11 -7.54 5.59
CA SER A 134 17.75 -8.66 6.27
C SER A 134 17.39 -8.66 7.76
N SER A 135 17.80 -9.72 8.46
CA SER A 135 17.63 -9.80 9.92
C SER A 135 18.44 -8.79 10.71
N THR A 136 19.51 -8.25 10.13
CA THR A 136 20.39 -7.25 10.74
C THR A 136 19.95 -5.81 10.44
N GLY A 137 18.85 -5.63 9.70
CA GLY A 137 18.36 -4.31 9.30
C GLY A 137 19.03 -3.74 8.05
N GLU A 138 19.87 -4.53 7.36
CA GLU A 138 20.35 -4.17 6.02
C GLU A 138 19.17 -4.13 5.04
N LEU A 139 19.19 -3.16 4.14
CA LEU A 139 18.11 -2.98 3.16
C LEU A 139 18.63 -3.23 1.77
N PHE A 140 17.87 -3.97 0.97
CA PHE A 140 18.09 -4.08 -0.46
C PHE A 140 16.90 -3.53 -1.20
N VAL A 141 17.19 -2.75 -2.23
CA VAL A 141 16.18 -2.06 -3.03
C VAL A 141 16.50 -2.28 -4.48
N GLU A 142 15.50 -2.75 -5.21
CA GLU A 142 15.53 -2.82 -6.66
C GLU A 142 15.24 -1.44 -7.24
N ALA A 143 15.93 -1.06 -8.28
CA ALA A 143 15.76 0.22 -8.92
C ALA A 143 15.84 0.09 -10.44
N ASN A 144 14.89 0.65 -11.16
CA ASN A 144 14.99 0.87 -12.60
C ASN A 144 15.82 2.15 -12.82
N THR A 145 17.03 1.99 -13.33
CA THR A 145 17.96 3.07 -13.68
C THR A 145 17.87 3.50 -15.14
N GLY A 146 17.12 2.76 -15.98
CA GLY A 146 17.06 2.96 -17.43
C GLY A 146 16.07 4.01 -17.92
N GLY A 147 15.11 4.43 -17.09
CA GLY A 147 14.04 5.32 -17.55
C GLY A 147 12.79 4.59 -18.03
N ARG A 148 11.92 5.29 -18.77
CA ARG A 148 10.64 4.73 -19.29
C ARG A 148 10.83 3.61 -20.30
N SER A 149 11.91 3.66 -21.09
CA SER A 149 12.12 2.81 -22.27
C SER A 149 13.33 1.88 -22.16
N SER A 150 14.07 1.91 -21.05
CA SER A 150 15.16 0.96 -20.79
C SER A 150 14.86 0.21 -19.50
N MET A 151 15.09 -1.10 -19.51
CA MET A 151 14.94 -1.96 -18.32
C MET A 151 16.28 -2.12 -17.57
N SER A 152 17.18 -1.13 -17.67
CA SER A 152 18.38 -1.13 -16.82
C SER A 152 17.93 -1.14 -15.37
N SER A 153 18.40 -2.12 -14.62
CA SER A 153 18.02 -2.36 -13.24
C SER A 153 19.26 -2.43 -12.36
N ALA A 154 19.17 -1.86 -11.18
CA ALA A 154 20.19 -1.91 -10.15
C ALA A 154 19.60 -2.48 -8.86
N VAL A 155 20.46 -3.11 -8.07
CA VAL A 155 20.16 -3.49 -6.69
C VAL A 155 21.09 -2.68 -5.80
N TYR A 156 20.49 -1.83 -4.98
CA TYR A 156 21.18 -1.05 -3.99
C TYR A 156 21.11 -1.73 -2.62
N HIS A 157 22.20 -1.69 -1.87
CA HIS A 157 22.31 -2.18 -0.51
C HIS A 157 22.62 -1.03 0.44
N ARG A 158 21.79 -0.84 1.46
CA ARG A 158 22.05 0.08 2.58
C ARG A 158 22.69 -0.70 3.72
N SER A 159 23.94 -0.37 3.99
CA SER A 159 24.67 -0.76 5.19
C SER A 159 24.79 0.41 6.16
N GLU A 160 25.47 0.22 7.29
CA GLU A 160 25.85 1.32 8.21
C GLU A 160 26.67 2.42 7.53
N LYS A 161 27.38 2.09 6.44
CA LYS A 161 28.19 3.04 5.66
C LYS A 161 27.39 3.81 4.60
N GLY A 162 26.09 3.54 4.47
CA GLY A 162 25.21 4.12 3.45
C GLY A 162 24.90 3.17 2.29
N TRP A 163 24.40 3.75 1.20
CA TRP A 163 23.99 3.01 0.00
C TRP A 163 25.16 2.65 -0.90
N THR A 164 25.16 1.42 -1.39
CA THR A 164 26.12 0.91 -2.36
C THR A 164 25.40 0.13 -3.46
N THR A 165 25.93 0.16 -4.68
CA THR A 165 25.40 -0.67 -5.78
C THR A 165 25.99 -2.07 -5.68
N VAL A 166 25.13 -3.07 -5.47
CA VAL A 166 25.55 -4.48 -5.41
C VAL A 166 25.60 -5.09 -6.81
N ALA A 167 24.62 -4.74 -7.64
CA ALA A 167 24.56 -5.17 -9.02
C ALA A 167 23.86 -4.11 -9.86
N GLU A 168 24.31 -3.95 -11.11
CA GLU A 168 23.68 -3.07 -12.09
C GLU A 168 23.74 -3.73 -13.46
N THR A 169 22.63 -3.74 -14.17
CA THR A 169 22.52 -4.30 -15.52
C THR A 169 22.27 -3.17 -16.51
N ARG A 170 23.12 -3.04 -17.53
CA ARG A 170 22.95 -2.08 -18.63
C ARG A 170 22.54 -2.83 -19.88
N LEU A 171 21.34 -2.56 -20.39
CA LEU A 171 20.79 -3.26 -21.55
C LEU A 171 21.30 -2.76 -22.90
N SER A 172 22.03 -1.63 -22.94
CA SER A 172 22.40 -1.00 -24.21
C SER A 172 23.53 -1.72 -24.96
N ASP A 173 24.30 -2.58 -24.29
CA ASP A 173 25.64 -2.93 -24.80
C ASP A 173 25.88 -4.45 -25.00
N ASP A 174 25.06 -5.36 -24.46
CA ASP A 174 25.27 -6.81 -24.61
C ASP A 174 23.98 -7.62 -24.44
N ALA A 175 23.96 -8.86 -24.95
CA ALA A 175 22.92 -9.89 -24.74
C ALA A 175 22.81 -10.38 -23.28
N GLY A 176 23.00 -9.45 -22.34
CA GLY A 176 23.35 -9.65 -20.95
C GLY A 176 22.15 -9.83 -20.02
N PHE A 177 22.47 -10.28 -18.81
CA PHE A 177 21.50 -10.54 -17.77
C PHE A 177 20.85 -9.23 -17.30
N SER A 178 19.54 -9.24 -17.08
CA SER A 178 18.76 -8.17 -16.42
C SER A 178 18.21 -8.70 -15.10
N ILE A 179 18.37 -7.92 -14.03
CA ILE A 179 17.72 -8.21 -12.75
C ILE A 179 16.24 -7.84 -12.90
N TYR A 180 15.35 -8.77 -12.58
CA TYR A 180 13.92 -8.59 -12.83
C TYR A 180 13.09 -8.41 -11.57
N GLN A 181 13.50 -9.06 -10.47
CA GLN A 181 12.79 -8.97 -9.19
C GLN A 181 13.66 -9.37 -8.01
N LEU A 182 13.67 -8.56 -6.95
CA LEU A 182 14.15 -9.01 -5.63
C LEU A 182 13.17 -10.00 -4.99
N ILE A 183 13.68 -11.16 -4.57
CA ILE A 183 12.91 -12.23 -3.92
C ILE A 183 12.88 -12.02 -2.40
N GLY A 184 14.04 -11.75 -1.81
CA GLY A 184 14.17 -11.60 -0.36
C GLY A 184 15.63 -11.56 0.10
N ALA A 185 15.84 -11.28 1.39
CA ALA A 185 17.17 -11.29 1.97
C ALA A 185 17.73 -12.73 2.05
N TYR A 186 19.02 -12.88 1.81
CA TYR A 186 19.69 -14.19 1.76
C TYR A 186 21.07 -14.09 2.41
N GLY A 187 21.22 -14.60 3.63
CA GLY A 187 22.42 -14.37 4.42
C GLY A 187 22.63 -12.87 4.67
N ALA A 188 23.84 -12.37 4.35
CA ALA A 188 24.20 -10.96 4.34
C ALA A 188 23.93 -10.28 2.98
N GLY A 189 23.28 -10.98 2.05
CA GLY A 189 23.00 -10.52 0.70
C GLY A 189 21.50 -10.49 0.39
N ALA A 190 21.21 -10.45 -0.92
CA ALA A 190 19.86 -10.55 -1.45
C ALA A 190 19.76 -11.66 -2.49
N LEU A 191 18.59 -12.28 -2.60
CA LEU A 191 18.29 -13.20 -3.67
C LEU A 191 17.44 -12.50 -4.73
N ALA A 192 17.85 -12.57 -5.99
CA ALA A 192 17.19 -11.88 -7.10
C ALA A 192 16.95 -12.82 -8.29
N THR A 193 15.84 -12.64 -8.99
CA THR A 193 15.64 -13.26 -10.31
C THR A 193 16.43 -12.50 -11.37
N VAL A 194 16.97 -13.25 -12.34
CA VAL A 194 17.67 -12.68 -13.50
C VAL A 194 17.08 -13.24 -14.79
N SER A 195 17.06 -12.43 -15.83
CA SER A 195 16.65 -12.80 -17.19
C SER A 195 17.78 -12.57 -18.18
N ARG A 196 17.85 -13.33 -19.27
CA ARG A 196 18.72 -13.05 -20.42
C ARG A 196 17.87 -12.39 -21.50
N CYS A 197 18.31 -11.24 -22.01
CA CYS A 197 17.57 -10.49 -23.01
C CYS A 197 18.35 -10.45 -24.35
N ASN A 198 17.78 -11.05 -25.40
CA ASN A 198 18.28 -10.95 -26.77
C ASN A 198 17.08 -10.72 -27.70
N GLY A 199 16.57 -9.48 -27.75
CA GLY A 199 15.31 -9.10 -28.42
C GLY A 199 14.02 -9.54 -27.68
N SER A 200 14.09 -10.62 -26.89
CA SER A 200 13.08 -11.01 -25.89
C SER A 200 13.79 -11.40 -24.59
N CYS A 201 13.23 -11.02 -23.44
CA CYS A 201 13.75 -11.41 -22.14
C CYS A 201 13.18 -12.77 -21.74
N ARG A 202 14.05 -13.69 -21.34
CA ARG A 202 13.68 -14.99 -20.77
C ARG A 202 14.27 -15.09 -19.37
N ALA A 203 13.50 -15.60 -18.42
CA ALA A 203 14.02 -15.95 -17.11
C ALA A 203 15.26 -16.87 -17.29
N ALA A 204 16.35 -16.51 -16.63
CA ALA A 204 17.65 -17.14 -16.78
C ALA A 204 18.19 -17.73 -15.47
N GLY A 205 17.69 -17.27 -14.33
CA GLY A 205 18.24 -17.70 -13.07
C GLY A 205 17.66 -17.04 -11.85
N VAL A 206 18.16 -17.52 -10.73
CA VAL A 206 18.18 -16.79 -9.48
C VAL A 206 19.63 -16.69 -9.02
N VAL A 207 20.02 -15.51 -8.53
CA VAL A 207 21.38 -15.23 -8.06
C VAL A 207 21.34 -14.65 -6.66
N ALA A 208 22.22 -15.13 -5.80
CA ALA A 208 22.57 -14.40 -4.59
C ALA A 208 23.52 -13.24 -4.94
N LEU A 209 23.13 -12.05 -4.52
CA LEU A 209 23.86 -10.80 -4.66
C LEU A 209 24.55 -10.49 -3.33
N GLY A 210 25.86 -10.26 -3.35
CA GLY A 210 26.66 -9.98 -2.15
C GLY A 210 27.14 -11.22 -1.38
N GLU A 211 26.77 -12.43 -1.80
CA GLU A 211 27.15 -13.71 -1.20
C GLU A 211 27.72 -14.68 -2.27
N PRO A 212 28.70 -15.55 -1.94
CA PRO A 212 29.36 -16.42 -2.92
C PRO A 212 28.49 -17.57 -3.48
N THR A 213 27.27 -17.77 -2.99
CA THR A 213 26.34 -18.84 -3.43
C THR A 213 24.89 -18.45 -3.15
N PRO A 214 23.88 -18.95 -3.91
CA PRO A 214 23.96 -19.82 -5.08
C PRO A 214 23.79 -19.03 -6.39
N ARG A 215 24.44 -19.50 -7.47
CA ARG A 215 24.06 -19.14 -8.85
C ARG A 215 23.25 -20.29 -9.40
N ILE A 216 21.93 -20.12 -9.44
CA ILE A 216 21.01 -21.14 -9.92
C ILE A 216 20.71 -20.82 -11.38
N ALA A 217 21.32 -21.59 -12.29
CA ALA A 217 20.94 -21.54 -13.70
C ALA A 217 19.52 -22.08 -13.86
N TRP A 218 18.64 -21.27 -14.41
CA TRP A 218 17.22 -21.54 -14.56
C TRP A 218 16.88 -21.47 -16.05
N GLU A 219 17.11 -22.56 -16.78
CA GLU A 219 16.85 -22.61 -18.21
C GLU A 219 15.45 -23.18 -18.51
N GLY A 220 14.63 -22.41 -19.24
CA GLY A 220 13.37 -22.88 -19.83
C GLY A 220 12.12 -22.82 -18.94
N GLU A 221 12.20 -22.23 -17.75
CA GLU A 221 11.10 -22.18 -16.80
C GLU A 221 10.64 -20.71 -16.58
N ALA A 222 9.35 -20.41 -16.79
CA ALA A 222 8.75 -19.12 -16.44
C ALA A 222 8.52 -19.05 -14.92
N TYR A 223 9.14 -18.07 -14.27
CA TYR A 223 9.18 -17.93 -12.81
C TYR A 223 7.78 -17.78 -12.18
N GLY A 224 7.55 -18.49 -11.08
CA GLY A 224 6.30 -18.44 -10.30
C GLY A 224 6.49 -17.74 -8.95
N GLN A 225 7.16 -18.42 -8.00
CA GLN A 225 7.36 -17.95 -6.62
C GLN A 225 8.63 -18.56 -6.01
N ALA A 226 9.11 -17.97 -4.92
CA ALA A 226 10.20 -18.54 -4.12
C ALA A 226 9.98 -18.32 -2.62
N TRP A 227 10.56 -19.22 -1.83
CA TRP A 227 10.61 -19.17 -0.36
C TRP A 227 12.05 -19.33 0.12
N LEU A 228 12.39 -18.63 1.19
CA LEU A 228 13.75 -18.54 1.74
C LEU A 228 13.76 -18.99 3.19
N GLY A 229 14.57 -20.01 3.49
CA GLY A 229 14.81 -20.51 4.83
C GLY A 229 15.95 -19.79 5.53
N GLU A 230 15.91 -19.75 6.87
CA GLU A 230 16.98 -19.15 7.68
C GLU A 230 18.33 -19.86 7.50
N ASP A 231 18.33 -21.14 7.19
CA ASP A 231 19.54 -21.94 6.93
C ASP A 231 20.12 -21.74 5.53
N LYS A 232 19.60 -20.77 4.75
CA LYS A 232 19.92 -20.52 3.35
C LYS A 232 19.33 -21.54 2.36
N THR A 233 18.39 -22.38 2.78
CA THR A 233 17.58 -23.18 1.84
C THR A 233 16.73 -22.26 0.96
N VAL A 234 16.77 -22.46 -0.35
CA VAL A 234 15.93 -21.75 -1.32
C VAL A 234 14.96 -22.73 -1.93
N ILE A 235 13.67 -22.44 -1.90
CA ILE A 235 12.67 -23.21 -2.64
C ILE A 235 12.09 -22.34 -3.73
N ILE A 236 12.15 -22.82 -4.97
CA ILE A 236 11.61 -22.11 -6.13
C ILE A 236 10.54 -22.97 -6.78
N GLY A 237 9.38 -22.37 -7.05
CA GLY A 237 8.33 -22.94 -7.87
C GLY A 237 8.22 -22.17 -9.18
N ALA A 238 8.15 -22.89 -10.30
CA ALA A 238 7.95 -22.27 -11.61
C ALA A 238 7.20 -23.17 -12.59
N GLN A 239 6.97 -22.64 -13.78
CA GLN A 239 6.38 -23.35 -14.90
C GLN A 239 7.49 -23.75 -15.87
N ARG A 240 7.66 -25.03 -16.15
CA ARG A 240 8.56 -25.57 -17.17
C ARG A 240 7.79 -25.80 -18.44
N CYS A 241 8.07 -24.99 -19.46
CA CYS A 241 7.41 -25.15 -20.76
C CYS A 241 8.28 -25.96 -21.72
N ASP A 242 7.62 -26.77 -22.54
CA ASP A 242 8.30 -27.49 -23.61
C ASP A 242 8.85 -26.49 -24.65
N ALA A 243 10.13 -26.66 -25.04
CA ALA A 243 10.80 -25.73 -25.97
C ALA A 243 10.18 -25.74 -27.38
N VAL A 244 9.55 -26.84 -27.78
CA VAL A 244 8.87 -27.04 -29.07
C VAL A 244 7.41 -26.60 -28.99
N THR A 245 6.77 -26.78 -27.84
CA THR A 245 5.37 -26.40 -27.59
C THR A 245 5.23 -25.52 -26.35
N PRO A 246 5.46 -24.20 -26.48
CA PRO A 246 5.45 -23.26 -25.35
C PRO A 246 4.13 -23.23 -24.56
N ASP A 247 3.04 -23.69 -25.18
CA ASP A 247 1.71 -23.76 -24.54
C ASP A 247 1.54 -24.97 -23.60
N LYS A 248 2.50 -25.90 -23.60
CA LYS A 248 2.50 -27.05 -22.70
C LYS A 248 3.51 -26.80 -21.58
N CYS A 249 3.02 -26.45 -20.40
CA CYS A 249 3.85 -26.12 -19.27
C CYS A 249 3.53 -27.01 -18.07
N ALA A 250 4.55 -27.66 -17.52
CA ALA A 250 4.43 -28.42 -16.28
C ALA A 250 4.91 -27.57 -15.10
N CYS A 251 4.19 -27.60 -13.98
CA CYS A 251 4.65 -26.95 -12.76
C CYS A 251 5.78 -27.77 -12.12
N THR A 252 6.82 -27.10 -11.67
CA THR A 252 7.94 -27.72 -10.94
C THR A 252 8.22 -26.94 -9.66
N ALA A 253 8.70 -27.64 -8.65
CA ALA A 253 9.37 -27.03 -7.49
C ALA A 253 10.76 -27.63 -7.33
N ARG A 254 11.69 -26.84 -6.84
CA ARG A 254 13.06 -27.28 -6.54
C ARG A 254 13.49 -26.68 -5.20
N ALA A 255 14.00 -27.53 -4.33
CA ALA A 255 14.68 -27.09 -3.11
C ALA A 255 16.19 -27.13 -3.35
N PHE A 256 16.85 -25.99 -3.13
CA PHE A 256 18.29 -25.80 -3.21
C PHE A 256 18.81 -25.71 -1.78
N LEU A 257 19.59 -26.71 -1.39
CA LEU A 257 20.11 -26.84 -0.04
C LEU A 257 21.45 -26.12 0.11
N PRO A 258 21.84 -25.73 1.35
CA PRO A 258 23.08 -25.00 1.60
C PRO A 258 24.35 -25.77 1.22
N ASN A 259 24.28 -27.10 1.17
CA ASN A 259 25.37 -27.98 0.74
C ASN A 259 25.49 -28.08 -0.79
N GLY A 260 24.63 -27.40 -1.56
CA GLY A 260 24.59 -27.44 -3.02
C GLY A 260 23.65 -28.51 -3.60
N ASP A 261 23.07 -29.39 -2.78
CA ASP A 261 22.12 -30.39 -3.25
C ASP A 261 20.84 -29.73 -3.78
N VAL A 262 20.28 -30.33 -4.84
CA VAL A 262 18.99 -29.91 -5.41
C VAL A 262 18.00 -31.07 -5.32
N LYS A 263 16.82 -30.79 -4.75
CA LYS A 263 15.72 -31.75 -4.67
C LYS A 263 14.56 -31.29 -5.57
N PRO A 264 14.39 -31.88 -6.76
CA PRO A 264 13.31 -31.51 -7.67
C PRO A 264 11.98 -32.17 -7.29
N HIS A 265 10.88 -31.52 -7.65
CA HIS A 265 9.51 -32.04 -7.59
C HIS A 265 8.75 -31.62 -8.85
N ALA A 266 8.10 -32.58 -9.50
CA ALA A 266 7.22 -32.32 -10.64
C ALA A 266 5.76 -32.40 -10.19
N PHE A 267 4.98 -31.38 -10.55
CA PHE A 267 3.54 -31.40 -10.43
C PHE A 267 2.97 -31.80 -11.80
N ASP A 268 2.51 -33.03 -11.94
CA ASP A 268 1.96 -33.57 -13.19
C ASP A 268 0.55 -33.00 -13.49
N ALA A 269 0.30 -31.70 -13.24
CA ALA A 269 -1.02 -31.09 -13.34
C ALA A 269 -0.98 -29.62 -13.78
N GLU A 270 -1.87 -29.29 -14.72
CA GLU A 270 -2.28 -27.92 -15.11
C GLU A 270 -3.65 -27.59 -14.49
N PRO A 271 -4.02 -26.31 -14.25
CA PRO A 271 -3.26 -25.07 -14.51
C PRO A 271 -2.24 -24.73 -13.41
N CYS A 272 -1.22 -23.93 -13.76
CA CYS A 272 -0.10 -23.62 -12.89
C CYS A 272 -0.33 -22.42 -11.94
N GLY A 273 -1.13 -22.63 -10.91
CA GLY A 273 -1.32 -21.68 -9.80
C GLY A 273 -0.37 -21.94 -8.65
N LEU A 274 0.93 -21.64 -8.81
CA LEU A 274 1.93 -21.94 -7.79
C LEU A 274 1.83 -21.00 -6.58
N SER A 275 1.93 -21.60 -5.40
CA SER A 275 2.03 -20.92 -4.12
C SER A 275 3.02 -21.67 -3.23
N ILE A 276 3.82 -20.93 -2.45
CA ILE A 276 4.84 -21.51 -1.56
C ILE A 276 4.78 -20.83 -0.20
N ALA A 277 4.76 -21.61 0.87
CA ALA A 277 4.91 -21.10 2.23
C ALA A 277 5.59 -22.14 3.10
N GLY A 278 6.39 -21.69 4.05
CA GLY A 278 7.12 -22.57 4.96
C GLY A 278 7.40 -21.87 6.28
N ALA A 279 7.48 -22.68 7.33
CA ALA A 279 7.81 -22.23 8.67
C ALA A 279 9.29 -22.40 8.98
N THR A 280 9.89 -23.48 8.48
CA THR A 280 11.31 -23.80 8.59
C THR A 280 11.79 -24.41 7.29
N SER A 281 13.11 -24.56 7.09
CA SER A 281 13.66 -25.22 5.90
C SER A 281 13.31 -26.70 5.79
N ARG A 282 12.78 -27.27 6.86
CA ARG A 282 12.31 -28.66 6.96
C ARG A 282 10.80 -28.79 6.90
N ASP A 283 10.10 -27.68 6.69
CA ASP A 283 8.65 -27.68 6.65
C ASP A 283 8.15 -26.58 5.72
N VAL A 284 8.21 -26.89 4.41
CA VAL A 284 7.78 -25.99 3.35
C VAL A 284 6.78 -26.69 2.46
N PHE A 285 5.67 -26.02 2.20
CA PHE A 285 4.62 -26.51 1.33
C PHE A 285 4.64 -25.76 0.01
N VAL A 286 4.32 -26.48 -1.06
CA VAL A 286 4.05 -25.93 -2.38
C VAL A 286 2.72 -26.47 -2.87
N ALA A 287 1.85 -25.58 -3.36
CA ALA A 287 0.62 -25.96 -4.03
C ALA A 287 0.59 -25.42 -5.45
N ASN A 288 0.02 -26.17 -6.40
CA ASN A 288 -0.08 -25.78 -7.81
C ASN A 288 -1.52 -25.61 -8.30
N GLY A 289 -2.51 -25.55 -7.41
CA GLY A 289 -3.93 -25.53 -7.77
C GLY A 289 -4.65 -26.86 -7.61
N ALA A 290 -3.96 -28.00 -7.76
CA ALA A 290 -4.56 -29.34 -7.65
C ALA A 290 -3.81 -30.27 -6.68
N VAL A 291 -2.50 -30.07 -6.54
CA VAL A 291 -1.62 -30.87 -5.70
C VAL A 291 -1.03 -29.99 -4.61
N LEU A 292 -0.89 -30.56 -3.42
CA LEU A 292 -0.12 -30.02 -2.31
C LEU A 292 1.04 -30.97 -2.02
N ALA A 293 2.26 -30.42 -2.00
CA ALA A 293 3.47 -31.15 -1.68
C ALA A 293 4.19 -30.47 -0.51
N GLN A 294 4.81 -31.26 0.36
CA GLN A 294 5.61 -30.80 1.49
C GLN A 294 7.06 -31.23 1.27
N PHE A 295 7.99 -30.31 1.51
CA PHE A 295 9.41 -30.55 1.62
C PHE A 295 9.78 -30.68 3.09
N ASP A 296 10.32 -31.83 3.47
CA ASP A 296 10.70 -32.15 4.87
C ASP A 296 12.15 -31.78 5.23
N GLY A 297 12.83 -31.05 4.35
CA GLY A 297 14.26 -30.74 4.45
C GLY A 297 15.15 -31.70 3.67
N SER A 298 14.64 -32.87 3.28
CA SER A 298 15.41 -33.89 2.56
C SER A 298 14.73 -34.35 1.27
N ALA A 299 13.41 -34.48 1.28
CA ALA A 299 12.62 -35.00 0.19
C ALA A 299 11.26 -34.29 0.09
N TRP A 300 10.65 -34.43 -1.09
CA TRP A 300 9.29 -33.99 -1.35
C TRP A 300 8.31 -35.15 -1.14
N ARG A 301 7.20 -34.88 -0.46
CA ARG A 301 6.07 -35.81 -0.35
C ARG A 301 4.76 -35.12 -0.73
N ARG A 302 3.89 -35.83 -1.45
CA ARG A 302 2.50 -35.37 -1.63
C ARG A 302 1.76 -35.50 -0.31
N VAL A 303 0.99 -34.49 0.04
CA VAL A 303 0.15 -34.50 1.23
C VAL A 303 -1.33 -34.44 0.81
N PRO A 304 -2.24 -35.08 1.55
CA PRO A 304 -3.67 -34.91 1.31
C PRO A 304 -4.05 -33.44 1.35
N ALA A 305 -4.75 -32.96 0.32
CA ALA A 305 -5.23 -31.58 0.23
C ALA A 305 -6.75 -31.52 0.44
N PRO A 306 -7.30 -30.39 0.90
CA PRO A 306 -8.74 -30.20 0.91
C PRO A 306 -9.28 -30.27 -0.54
N ARG A 307 -10.53 -30.72 -0.70
CA ARG A 307 -11.14 -30.81 -2.04
C ARG A 307 -11.30 -29.41 -2.65
N GLY A 308 -10.99 -29.28 -3.93
CA GLY A 308 -11.23 -28.07 -4.70
C GLY A 308 -10.24 -27.88 -5.83
N ASN A 309 -10.55 -26.93 -6.69
CA ASN A 309 -9.62 -26.42 -7.68
C ASN A 309 -8.95 -25.16 -7.12
N SER A 310 -7.83 -24.75 -7.70
CA SER A 310 -7.12 -23.52 -7.32
C SER A 310 -6.60 -23.51 -5.88
N LEU A 311 -6.14 -24.67 -5.38
CA LEU A 311 -5.40 -24.78 -4.13
C LEU A 311 -4.21 -23.81 -4.08
N ARG A 312 -4.13 -23.05 -2.99
CA ARG A 312 -2.99 -22.19 -2.66
C ARG A 312 -2.58 -22.40 -1.21
N ILE A 313 -1.29 -22.58 -0.95
CA ILE A 313 -0.76 -22.46 0.41
C ILE A 313 -0.64 -20.97 0.76
N GLU A 314 -1.32 -20.55 1.82
CA GLU A 314 -1.36 -19.15 2.27
C GLU A 314 -0.31 -18.90 3.37
N ALA A 315 -0.14 -19.86 4.29
CA ALA A 315 0.82 -19.78 5.39
C ALA A 315 1.12 -21.15 6.02
N VAL A 316 2.20 -21.21 6.79
CA VAL A 316 2.57 -22.34 7.66
C VAL A 316 3.01 -21.74 9.00
N SER A 317 2.42 -22.18 10.12
CA SER A 317 2.85 -21.74 11.46
C SER A 317 4.10 -22.49 11.91
N SER A 318 4.77 -21.95 12.94
CA SER A 318 5.99 -22.53 13.52
C SER A 318 5.84 -23.94 14.08
N ASP A 319 4.61 -24.37 14.39
CA ASP A 319 4.25 -25.73 14.79
C ASP A 319 3.95 -26.67 13.61
N GLY A 320 4.12 -26.19 12.38
CA GLY A 320 3.93 -26.95 11.14
C GLY A 320 2.47 -27.05 10.66
N VAL A 321 1.55 -26.29 11.24
CA VAL A 321 0.16 -26.24 10.77
C VAL A 321 0.07 -25.44 9.46
N ALA A 322 -0.34 -26.11 8.38
CA ALA A 322 -0.54 -25.52 7.07
C ALA A 322 -1.92 -24.86 6.93
N TRP A 323 -1.96 -23.70 6.28
CA TRP A 323 -3.17 -22.95 5.96
C TRP A 323 -3.32 -22.85 4.44
N VAL A 324 -4.37 -23.45 3.89
CA VAL A 324 -4.57 -23.61 2.45
C VAL A 324 -5.89 -22.98 2.03
N SER A 325 -5.91 -22.23 0.94
CA SER A 325 -7.14 -21.74 0.32
C SER A 325 -7.45 -22.49 -0.98
N ASN A 326 -8.71 -22.45 -1.42
CA ASN A 326 -9.13 -22.96 -2.74
C ASN A 326 -9.93 -21.91 -3.54
N GLY A 327 -9.50 -20.65 -3.46
CA GLY A 327 -10.21 -19.49 -4.00
C GLY A 327 -10.94 -18.73 -2.88
N SER A 328 -12.16 -19.15 -2.55
CA SER A 328 -13.00 -18.47 -1.55
C SER A 328 -12.98 -19.10 -0.15
N LYS A 329 -12.60 -20.38 -0.03
CA LYS A 329 -12.50 -21.05 1.27
C LYS A 329 -11.08 -21.05 1.81
N LEU A 330 -10.98 -21.15 3.12
CA LEU A 330 -9.75 -21.31 3.88
C LEU A 330 -9.83 -22.57 4.72
N TYR A 331 -8.77 -23.37 4.69
CA TYR A 331 -8.63 -24.60 5.45
C TYR A 331 -7.38 -24.56 6.30
N ARG A 332 -7.43 -25.21 7.47
CA ARG A 332 -6.30 -25.38 8.38
C ARG A 332 -6.03 -26.86 8.61
N GLN A 333 -4.78 -27.27 8.48
CA GLN A 333 -4.39 -28.67 8.69
C GLN A 333 -4.13 -28.95 10.18
N ARG A 334 -4.77 -29.96 10.77
CA ARG A 334 -4.47 -30.43 12.13
C ARG A 334 -4.44 -31.96 12.16
N GLY A 335 -3.31 -32.53 12.57
CA GLY A 335 -3.17 -33.99 12.67
C GLY A 335 -3.41 -34.74 11.35
N GLY A 336 -3.15 -34.11 10.21
CA GLY A 336 -3.42 -34.67 8.88
C GLY A 336 -4.86 -34.45 8.36
N GLU A 337 -5.76 -33.95 9.20
CA GLU A 337 -7.12 -33.55 8.82
C GLU A 337 -7.19 -32.07 8.46
N TRP A 338 -8.26 -31.66 7.76
CA TRP A 338 -8.48 -30.28 7.31
C TRP A 338 -9.77 -29.72 7.89
N ASP A 339 -9.64 -28.65 8.68
CA ASP A 339 -10.78 -27.85 9.18
C ASP A 339 -11.14 -26.76 8.15
N ASP A 340 -12.42 -26.64 7.77
CA ASP A 340 -12.91 -25.44 7.06
C ASP A 340 -13.08 -24.30 8.08
N ILE A 341 -12.30 -23.24 7.88
CA ILE A 341 -12.21 -22.08 8.77
C ILE A 341 -12.46 -20.80 7.99
N THR A 342 -13.22 -20.90 6.91
CA THR A 342 -13.48 -19.79 5.99
C THR A 342 -14.07 -18.58 6.74
N PRO A 343 -13.50 -17.37 6.57
CA PRO A 343 -14.04 -16.18 7.19
C PRO A 343 -15.42 -15.82 6.61
N PRO A 344 -16.26 -15.06 7.35
CA PRO A 344 -17.55 -14.60 6.83
C PRO A 344 -17.39 -13.84 5.50
N GLY A 345 -18.07 -14.31 4.45
CA GLY A 345 -17.95 -13.74 3.10
C GLY A 345 -16.82 -14.32 2.25
N GLY A 346 -16.05 -15.29 2.76
CA GLY A 346 -14.95 -15.92 2.06
C GLY A 346 -13.66 -15.11 2.07
N LEU A 347 -12.58 -15.71 1.58
CA LEU A 347 -11.36 -14.97 1.26
C LEU A 347 -11.60 -14.08 0.05
N GLY A 348 -11.09 -12.84 0.10
CA GLY A 348 -11.21 -11.91 -1.02
C GLY A 348 -10.46 -12.41 -2.25
N ASP A 349 -10.96 -12.05 -3.44
CA ASP A 349 -10.11 -12.05 -4.63
C ASP A 349 -9.22 -10.80 -4.54
N THR A 350 -7.91 -10.98 -4.37
CA THR A 350 -7.00 -9.84 -4.38
C THR A 350 -5.99 -10.05 -5.48
N THR A 351 -6.20 -9.34 -6.58
CA THR A 351 -5.17 -9.14 -7.60
C THR A 351 -3.93 -8.41 -7.05
N HIS A 352 -4.00 -7.78 -5.86
CA HIS A 352 -2.95 -6.89 -5.36
C HIS A 352 -2.78 -6.95 -3.82
N GLY A 353 -2.23 -8.03 -3.25
CA GLY A 353 -1.79 -8.04 -1.84
C GLY A 353 -1.78 -9.40 -1.12
N LYS A 354 -1.25 -9.42 0.11
CA LYS A 354 -1.30 -10.59 1.02
C LYS A 354 -2.66 -10.64 1.71
N ARG A 355 -3.41 -11.72 1.49
CA ARG A 355 -4.79 -11.89 1.98
C ARG A 355 -4.88 -12.42 3.40
N LEU A 356 -3.85 -13.13 3.83
CA LEU A 356 -3.81 -13.80 5.11
C LEU A 356 -2.44 -13.60 5.72
N ASP A 357 -2.38 -13.18 6.97
CA ASP A 357 -1.14 -13.08 7.72
C ASP A 357 -1.36 -13.38 9.21
N GLY A 358 -0.27 -13.47 9.97
CA GLY A 358 -0.33 -13.59 11.42
C GLY A 358 -0.29 -15.01 11.97
N VAL A 359 -0.40 -16.02 11.10
CA VAL A 359 -0.38 -17.44 11.47
C VAL A 359 0.82 -17.80 12.37
N THR A 360 2.02 -17.29 12.05
CA THR A 360 3.24 -17.49 12.85
C THR A 360 3.24 -16.77 14.20
N PHE A 361 2.32 -15.83 14.42
CA PHE A 361 2.16 -15.07 15.66
C PHE A 361 0.97 -15.55 16.52
N GLY A 362 0.30 -16.64 16.12
CA GLY A 362 -0.83 -17.22 16.84
C GLY A 362 -2.14 -16.43 16.71
N GLU A 363 -2.21 -15.49 15.77
CA GLU A 363 -3.42 -14.69 15.46
C GLU A 363 -3.53 -14.56 13.96
N VAL A 364 -4.65 -14.97 13.36
CA VAL A 364 -4.83 -14.92 11.91
C VAL A 364 -5.65 -13.72 11.54
N TRP A 365 -5.10 -12.92 10.63
CA TRP A 365 -5.77 -11.79 10.01
C TRP A 365 -6.07 -12.13 8.56
N ALA A 366 -7.28 -11.83 8.11
CA ALA A 366 -7.71 -12.12 6.75
C ALA A 366 -8.46 -10.95 6.09
N VAL A 367 -8.15 -10.73 4.82
CA VAL A 367 -8.83 -9.77 3.94
C VAL A 367 -9.97 -10.48 3.21
N THR A 368 -11.18 -9.96 3.37
CA THR A 368 -12.42 -10.49 2.77
C THR A 368 -13.04 -9.44 1.85
N PRO A 369 -13.99 -9.82 0.96
CA PRO A 369 -14.76 -8.84 0.19
C PRO A 369 -15.56 -7.86 1.07
N LYS A 370 -15.81 -8.21 2.34
CA LYS A 370 -16.55 -7.39 3.31
C LYS A 370 -15.65 -6.54 4.22
N GLY A 371 -14.33 -6.61 4.06
CA GLY A 371 -13.36 -5.88 4.89
C GLY A 371 -12.36 -6.80 5.60
N LEU A 372 -11.88 -6.35 6.75
CA LEU A 372 -10.86 -7.05 7.54
C LEU A 372 -11.49 -7.87 8.66
N VAL A 373 -11.00 -9.09 8.84
CA VAL A 373 -11.36 -9.94 9.97
C VAL A 373 -10.12 -10.53 10.64
N ARG A 374 -10.26 -10.95 11.90
CA ARG A 374 -9.22 -11.66 12.63
C ARG A 374 -9.79 -12.79 13.49
N THR A 375 -8.97 -13.77 13.83
CA THR A 375 -9.29 -14.83 14.81
C THR A 375 -8.01 -15.31 15.48
N PRO A 376 -8.03 -15.77 16.75
CA PRO A 376 -6.93 -16.57 17.29
C PRO A 376 -6.68 -17.79 16.41
N ALA A 377 -5.42 -18.16 16.18
CA ALA A 377 -5.05 -19.25 15.25
C ALA A 377 -5.55 -20.63 15.71
N ASP A 378 -5.77 -20.79 17.02
CA ASP A 378 -6.29 -21.99 17.65
C ASP A 378 -7.83 -22.08 17.58
N LYS A 379 -8.53 -20.99 17.27
CA LYS A 379 -10.00 -20.88 17.28
C LYS A 379 -10.58 -20.68 15.88
N ILE A 380 -11.91 -20.75 15.77
CA ILE A 380 -12.68 -20.51 14.54
C ILE A 380 -13.78 -19.49 14.88
N ALA A 381 -13.37 -18.33 15.38
CA ALA A 381 -14.28 -17.26 15.77
C ALA A 381 -13.78 -15.95 15.17
N TRP A 382 -14.21 -15.69 13.94
CA TRP A 382 -13.83 -14.49 13.21
C TRP A 382 -14.50 -13.24 13.76
N GLU A 383 -13.70 -12.24 14.08
CA GLU A 383 -14.12 -10.92 14.51
C GLU A 383 -13.88 -9.92 13.38
N SER A 384 -14.90 -9.11 13.05
CA SER A 384 -14.72 -7.99 12.14
C SER A 384 -13.87 -6.90 12.78
N VAL A 385 -12.91 -6.37 12.02
CA VAL A 385 -12.07 -5.25 12.44
C VAL A 385 -12.53 -3.99 11.71
N ALA A 386 -12.96 -3.00 12.46
CA ALA A 386 -13.44 -1.74 11.89
C ALA A 386 -12.29 -0.99 11.19
N ILE A 387 -12.52 -0.57 9.95
CA ILE A 387 -11.62 0.33 9.23
C ILE A 387 -12.10 1.77 9.47
N PRO A 388 -11.31 2.62 10.16
CA PRO A 388 -11.68 4.02 10.37
C PRO A 388 -11.78 4.79 9.05
N LEU A 389 -12.52 5.90 9.07
CA LEU A 389 -12.54 6.85 7.95
C LEU A 389 -11.22 7.65 7.93
N PRO A 390 -10.68 8.00 6.75
CA PRO A 390 -9.46 8.76 6.60
C PRO A 390 -9.64 10.17 7.14
N PRO A 391 -8.69 10.64 7.97
CA PRO A 391 -8.81 11.93 8.63
C PRO A 391 -8.69 13.11 7.66
N PHE A 392 -8.10 12.91 6.48
CA PHE A 392 -7.80 14.00 5.52
C PHE A 392 -8.70 14.02 4.28
N ALA A 393 -9.63 13.08 4.13
CA ALA A 393 -10.32 12.86 2.86
C ALA A 393 -11.85 12.78 3.00
N ALA A 394 -12.57 13.42 2.07
CA ALA A 394 -13.95 13.02 1.77
C ALA A 394 -13.92 11.74 0.94
N ILE A 395 -14.36 10.66 1.56
CA ILE A 395 -14.50 9.40 0.85
C ILE A 395 -15.74 9.43 -0.02
N THR A 396 -15.61 9.02 -1.29
CA THR A 396 -16.76 8.68 -2.14
C THR A 396 -16.94 7.19 -2.34
N THR A 397 -15.90 6.38 -2.11
CA THR A 397 -15.97 4.92 -2.16
C THR A 397 -15.49 4.29 -0.85
N PRO A 398 -16.27 3.39 -0.21
CA PRO A 398 -15.89 2.77 1.05
C PRO A 398 -14.45 2.24 1.02
N PRO A 399 -13.66 2.44 2.09
CA PRO A 399 -12.29 1.97 2.12
C PRO A 399 -12.24 0.44 1.95
N GLY A 400 -11.48 -0.01 0.95
CA GLY A 400 -11.21 -1.41 0.68
C GLY A 400 -9.85 -1.80 1.24
N VAL A 401 -9.78 -2.95 1.91
CA VAL A 401 -8.51 -3.48 2.43
C VAL A 401 -7.78 -4.17 1.29
N ALA A 402 -6.58 -3.69 0.95
CA ALA A 402 -5.74 -4.23 -0.10
C ALA A 402 -4.78 -5.30 0.41
N GLY A 403 -4.40 -5.22 1.68
CA GLY A 403 -3.53 -6.22 2.29
C GLY A 403 -3.39 -6.03 3.79
N VAL A 404 -3.00 -7.10 4.45
CA VAL A 404 -2.66 -7.10 5.87
C VAL A 404 -1.28 -7.68 6.07
N MET A 405 -0.59 -7.17 7.07
CA MET A 405 0.72 -7.65 7.49
C MET A 405 0.80 -7.64 9.01
N VAL A 406 1.10 -8.78 9.62
CA VAL A 406 1.19 -8.88 11.08
C VAL A 406 2.66 -8.79 11.48
N ALA A 407 2.99 -7.80 12.31
CA ALA A 407 4.36 -7.57 12.78
C ALA A 407 4.63 -8.32 14.10
N ALA A 408 3.61 -8.47 14.93
CA ALA A 408 3.62 -9.25 16.16
C ALA A 408 2.17 -9.59 16.57
N LYS A 409 2.00 -10.44 17.58
CA LYS A 409 0.67 -10.71 18.16
C LYS A 409 0.01 -9.39 18.62
N GLY A 410 -1.21 -9.11 18.14
CA GLY A 410 -1.93 -7.86 18.41
C GLY A 410 -1.39 -6.63 17.69
N ASP A 411 -0.37 -6.77 16.82
CA ASP A 411 0.23 -5.67 16.05
C ASP A 411 0.17 -5.96 14.56
N ALA A 412 -0.82 -5.35 13.89
CA ALA A 412 -1.05 -5.51 12.47
C ALA A 412 -1.02 -4.18 11.74
N TRP A 413 -0.48 -4.22 10.53
CA TRP A 413 -0.43 -3.16 9.53
C TRP A 413 -1.44 -3.48 8.43
N VAL A 414 -2.22 -2.49 8.04
CA VAL A 414 -3.31 -2.67 7.06
C VAL A 414 -3.14 -1.64 5.96
N ASN A 415 -2.98 -2.12 4.73
CA ASN A 415 -2.99 -1.28 3.54
C ASN A 415 -4.42 -1.13 3.06
N VAL A 416 -4.89 0.11 2.98
CA VAL A 416 -6.26 0.45 2.61
C VAL A 416 -6.24 1.28 1.32
N ALA A 417 -7.09 0.92 0.37
CA ALA A 417 -7.40 1.68 -0.83
C ALA A 417 -8.73 2.41 -0.65
N TYR A 418 -8.84 3.64 -1.13
CA TYR A 418 -10.11 4.33 -1.21
C TYR A 418 -10.09 5.36 -2.34
N GLY A 419 -11.26 5.87 -2.69
CA GLY A 419 -11.42 6.90 -3.71
C GLY A 419 -11.86 8.22 -3.07
N THR A 420 -11.23 9.30 -3.52
CA THR A 420 -11.62 10.67 -3.16
C THR A 420 -12.05 11.42 -4.40
N GLN A 421 -13.21 12.06 -4.33
CA GLN A 421 -13.65 12.98 -5.37
C GLN A 421 -13.46 14.41 -4.85
N PHE A 422 -12.76 15.23 -5.63
CA PHE A 422 -12.66 16.65 -5.31
C PHE A 422 -13.96 17.36 -5.66
N GLU A 423 -14.30 18.38 -4.88
CA GLU A 423 -15.46 19.21 -5.18
C GLU A 423 -15.29 19.85 -6.57
N GLY A 424 -16.31 19.71 -7.41
CA GLY A 424 -16.29 20.22 -8.79
C GLY A 424 -15.61 19.33 -9.82
N THR A 425 -15.09 18.15 -9.47
CA THR A 425 -14.60 17.16 -10.45
C THR A 425 -15.47 15.90 -10.43
N SER A 426 -15.59 15.21 -11.57
CA SER A 426 -16.22 13.88 -11.63
C SER A 426 -15.21 12.73 -11.46
N ALA A 427 -13.91 13.05 -11.51
CA ALA A 427 -12.84 12.07 -11.42
C ALA A 427 -12.65 11.65 -9.96
N VAL A 428 -12.76 10.33 -9.71
CA VAL A 428 -12.36 9.73 -8.44
C VAL A 428 -10.86 9.50 -8.48
N GLU A 429 -10.14 10.15 -7.58
CA GLU A 429 -8.71 9.97 -7.44
C GLU A 429 -8.43 8.80 -6.47
N PRO A 430 -7.63 7.80 -6.89
CA PRO A 430 -7.27 6.69 -6.03
C PRO A 430 -6.31 7.15 -4.93
N ARG A 431 -6.59 6.75 -3.70
CA ARG A 431 -5.78 7.02 -2.51
C ARG A 431 -5.39 5.73 -1.81
N ARG A 432 -4.33 5.83 -1.01
CA ARG A 432 -3.84 4.74 -0.16
C ARG A 432 -3.62 5.26 1.25
N ALA A 433 -3.87 4.38 2.21
CA ALA A 433 -3.53 4.62 3.60
C ALA A 433 -2.85 3.40 4.20
N LEU A 434 -2.02 3.67 5.19
CA LEU A 434 -1.45 2.67 6.07
C LEU A 434 -2.03 2.85 7.46
N LEU A 435 -2.68 1.82 7.95
CA LEU A 435 -3.23 1.77 9.30
C LEU A 435 -2.45 0.78 10.15
N ARG A 436 -2.50 0.94 11.47
CA ARG A 436 -1.90 0.05 12.45
C ARG A 436 -2.82 -0.18 13.64
N THR A 437 -2.78 -1.36 14.26
CA THR A 437 -3.53 -1.63 15.51
C THR A 437 -2.94 -0.90 16.72
N ARG A 438 -1.64 -0.58 16.70
CA ARG A 438 -1.02 0.30 17.70
C ARG A 438 -1.09 1.75 17.22
N PRO A 439 -1.75 2.66 17.96
CA PRO A 439 -1.88 4.05 17.54
C PRO A 439 -0.50 4.72 17.50
N PRO A 440 -0.09 5.38 16.40
CA PRO A 440 1.08 6.24 16.42
C PRO A 440 0.79 7.48 17.28
N THR A 441 1.83 8.21 17.67
CA THR A 441 1.66 9.51 18.32
C THR A 441 0.97 10.51 17.38
N GLU A 442 1.20 10.38 16.09
CA GLU A 442 0.65 11.23 15.05
C GLU A 442 0.40 10.46 13.74
N THR A 443 -0.67 10.83 13.05
CA THR A 443 -0.93 10.43 11.66
C THR A 443 -0.24 11.39 10.70
N MET A 444 0.59 10.84 9.83
CA MET A 444 1.27 11.59 8.77
C MET A 444 0.39 11.68 7.52
N ARG A 445 0.49 12.79 6.82
CA ARG A 445 -0.12 12.97 5.51
C ARG A 445 0.91 12.83 4.41
N CYS A 446 0.53 12.11 3.36
CA CYS A 446 1.26 12.05 2.12
C CYS A 446 0.82 13.22 1.22
N GLY A 447 1.65 14.27 1.20
CA GLY A 447 1.36 15.55 0.53
C GLY A 447 1.14 15.41 -0.99
N GLY A 448 0.26 16.26 -1.54
CA GLY A 448 -0.12 16.27 -2.95
C GLY A 448 0.76 17.18 -3.80
N ARG A 449 1.29 16.60 -4.90
CA ARG A 449 2.22 17.20 -5.88
C ARG A 449 3.54 17.67 -5.27
N ALA A 450 4.43 16.69 -5.07
CA ALA A 450 5.82 16.88 -5.47
C ALA A 450 5.85 17.75 -6.74
N GLY A 451 6.66 18.80 -6.77
CA GLY A 451 7.03 19.40 -8.04
C GLY A 451 7.49 18.30 -9.02
N ARG A 452 7.62 18.62 -10.31
CA ARG A 452 8.14 17.67 -11.32
C ARG A 452 9.47 16.98 -10.92
N GLU A 453 10.11 17.38 -9.83
CA GLU A 453 11.44 16.95 -9.38
C GLU A 453 11.53 16.20 -8.04
N GLY A 454 10.46 15.83 -7.33
CA GLY A 454 10.64 14.73 -6.35
C GLY A 454 9.82 14.73 -5.07
N VAL A 455 9.73 13.51 -4.53
CA VAL A 455 9.41 13.13 -3.15
C VAL A 455 8.09 13.71 -2.62
N ALA A 456 7.04 12.87 -2.60
CA ALA A 456 5.89 13.14 -1.74
C ALA A 456 6.39 13.12 -0.29
N ALA A 457 6.62 14.31 0.27
CA ALA A 457 6.99 14.48 1.66
C ALA A 457 5.83 13.98 2.54
N LEU A 458 6.21 13.33 3.63
CA LEU A 458 5.28 13.05 4.71
C LEU A 458 5.33 14.22 5.68
N GLU A 459 4.17 14.78 5.96
CA GLU A 459 4.05 15.93 6.83
C GLU A 459 2.99 15.68 7.91
N SER A 460 3.25 16.26 9.08
CA SER A 460 2.24 16.44 10.11
C SER A 460 1.11 17.28 9.53
N TRP A 461 -0.12 16.77 9.62
CA TRP A 461 -1.28 17.47 9.10
C TRP A 461 -2.48 17.35 10.04
N PRO A 462 -3.21 18.43 10.31
CA PRO A 462 -4.45 18.37 11.07
C PRO A 462 -5.57 17.65 10.29
N PRO A 463 -6.57 17.08 10.99
CA PRO A 463 -7.69 16.43 10.33
C PRO A 463 -8.56 17.47 9.61
N ARG A 464 -9.37 17.01 8.66
CA ARG A 464 -10.38 17.86 8.02
C ARG A 464 -11.34 18.41 9.08
N ALA A 465 -11.69 19.70 8.98
CA ALA A 465 -12.69 20.26 9.89
C ALA A 465 -14.06 19.65 9.61
N THR A 466 -14.80 19.37 10.69
CA THR A 466 -16.22 19.02 10.68
C THR A 466 -17.01 20.16 11.36
N PRO A 467 -18.36 20.15 11.31
CA PRO A 467 -19.17 21.15 12.01
C PRO A 467 -18.88 21.25 13.52
N GLU A 468 -18.36 20.19 14.14
CA GLU A 468 -18.00 20.13 15.55
C GLU A 468 -16.62 20.74 15.85
N CYS A 469 -15.85 21.13 14.83
CA CYS A 469 -14.53 21.71 15.00
C CYS A 469 -14.62 23.12 15.63
N THR A 470 -13.96 23.30 16.78
CA THR A 470 -13.93 24.58 17.51
C THR A 470 -12.85 25.55 17.01
N THR A 471 -11.88 25.07 16.23
CA THR A 471 -10.78 25.87 15.68
C THR A 471 -10.61 25.60 14.18
N PRO A 472 -11.62 25.92 13.35
CA PRO A 472 -11.52 25.71 11.92
C PRO A 472 -10.53 26.69 11.30
N ALA A 473 -9.72 26.20 10.38
CA ALA A 473 -8.69 26.96 9.69
C ALA A 473 -8.64 26.57 8.22
N VAL A 474 -8.32 27.51 7.33
CA VAL A 474 -8.24 27.27 5.88
C VAL A 474 -6.82 27.45 5.41
N VAL A 475 -6.23 26.41 4.80
CA VAL A 475 -4.93 26.52 4.13
C VAL A 475 -5.14 27.34 2.85
N VAL A 476 -4.47 28.50 2.75
CA VAL A 476 -4.68 29.44 1.64
C VAL A 476 -3.49 29.54 0.69
N ALA A 477 -2.28 29.24 1.16
CA ALA A 477 -1.07 29.26 0.34
C ALA A 477 0.08 28.46 0.98
N GLN A 478 1.16 28.25 0.22
CA GLN A 478 2.42 27.64 0.65
C GLN A 478 3.54 28.57 0.18
N ALA A 479 3.79 29.60 0.98
CA ALA A 479 4.85 30.58 0.80
C ALA A 479 5.13 31.28 2.14
N PRO A 480 6.29 31.93 2.32
CA PRO A 480 6.56 32.74 3.49
C PRO A 480 5.52 33.86 3.70
N LEU A 481 5.15 34.13 4.95
CA LEU A 481 4.23 35.19 5.32
C LEU A 481 4.98 36.53 5.41
N THR A 482 4.84 37.37 4.38
CA THR A 482 5.36 38.74 4.38
C THR A 482 4.23 39.76 4.20
N LYS A 483 4.45 41.04 4.56
CA LYS A 483 3.43 42.10 4.42
C LYS A 483 3.00 42.32 2.97
N ASP A 484 3.92 42.10 2.03
CA ASP A 484 3.69 42.22 0.59
C ASP A 484 3.31 40.87 -0.06
N ALA A 485 3.40 39.76 0.68
CA ALA A 485 3.02 38.45 0.18
C ALA A 485 1.50 38.36 0.02
N PHE A 486 1.10 37.57 -0.98
CA PHE A 486 -0.30 37.24 -1.29
C PHE A 486 -1.20 38.40 -1.75
N PRO A 487 -0.76 39.28 -2.69
CA PRO A 487 -1.63 40.33 -3.24
C PRO A 487 -2.90 39.74 -3.87
N ARG A 488 -2.81 38.53 -4.43
CA ARG A 488 -3.96 37.79 -4.95
C ARG A 488 -4.92 37.36 -3.83
N THR A 489 -4.44 36.68 -2.79
CA THR A 489 -5.30 36.29 -1.66
C THR A 489 -5.96 37.51 -1.03
N ARG A 490 -5.24 38.61 -0.83
CA ARG A 490 -5.80 39.87 -0.35
C ARG A 490 -6.88 40.42 -1.28
N SER A 491 -6.63 40.45 -2.59
CA SER A 491 -7.62 40.87 -3.59
C SER A 491 -8.83 39.93 -3.66
N ILE A 492 -8.67 38.65 -3.32
CA ILE A 492 -9.74 37.66 -3.27
C ILE A 492 -10.62 37.92 -2.04
N LEU A 493 -10.02 38.24 -0.90
CA LEU A 493 -10.71 38.47 0.37
C LEU A 493 -11.37 39.85 0.47
N LYS A 494 -10.83 40.85 -0.23
CA LYS A 494 -11.37 42.22 -0.25
C LYS A 494 -12.84 42.25 -0.70
N GLY A 495 -13.69 42.88 0.08
CA GLY A 495 -15.12 43.05 -0.15
C GLY A 495 -16.00 41.96 0.49
N HIS A 496 -15.42 40.86 1.00
CA HIS A 496 -16.15 39.70 1.51
C HIS A 496 -16.47 39.81 3.01
N LYS A 497 -17.29 40.79 3.37
CA LYS A 497 -17.70 41.06 4.77
C LYS A 497 -18.46 39.91 5.43
N GLU A 498 -19.01 38.98 4.65
CA GLU A 498 -19.65 37.76 5.14
C GLU A 498 -18.68 36.81 5.87
N LEU A 499 -17.37 37.05 5.76
CA LEU A 499 -16.32 36.30 6.47
C LEU A 499 -15.89 36.98 7.78
N GLY A 500 -16.33 38.22 8.04
CA GLY A 500 -15.97 39.03 9.21
C GLY A 500 -15.49 40.44 8.85
N GLU A 501 -14.98 41.18 9.83
CA GLU A 501 -14.32 42.48 9.59
C GLU A 501 -12.86 42.29 9.15
N SER A 502 -12.18 41.29 9.70
CA SER A 502 -10.81 40.92 9.36
C SER A 502 -10.61 39.41 9.41
N ILE A 503 -9.59 38.92 8.71
CA ILE A 503 -9.11 37.53 8.79
C ILE A 503 -7.66 37.53 9.26
N GLU A 504 -7.36 36.68 10.24
CA GLU A 504 -6.01 36.40 10.68
C GLU A 504 -5.37 35.32 9.81
N LEU A 505 -4.24 35.65 9.18
CA LEU A 505 -3.37 34.72 8.47
C LEU A 505 -2.18 34.36 9.35
N VAL A 506 -1.90 33.07 9.49
CA VAL A 506 -0.81 32.53 10.32
C VAL A 506 0.14 31.73 9.46
N GLU A 507 1.44 31.93 9.65
CA GLU A 507 2.49 31.10 9.05
C GLU A 507 2.69 29.82 9.86
N VAL A 508 2.57 28.67 9.20
CA VAL A 508 2.72 27.33 9.77
C VAL A 508 3.91 26.63 9.12
N LYS A 509 4.95 26.36 9.92
CA LYS A 509 6.23 25.78 9.46
C LYS A 509 6.25 24.26 9.57
N VAL A 510 5.46 23.59 8.74
CA VAL A 510 5.50 22.11 8.61
C VAL A 510 6.18 21.60 7.34
N ALA A 511 6.39 22.50 6.37
CA ALA A 511 7.13 22.24 5.15
C ALA A 511 7.94 23.49 4.77
N GLU A 512 8.84 23.33 3.80
CA GLU A 512 9.52 24.45 3.14
C GLU A 512 9.15 24.46 1.64
N PRO A 513 8.52 25.55 1.14
CA PRO A 513 8.11 26.75 1.86
C PRO A 513 6.97 26.50 2.89
N PRO A 514 6.80 27.37 3.90
CA PRO A 514 5.78 27.21 4.94
C PRO A 514 4.37 27.41 4.38
N TYR A 515 3.37 26.93 5.11
CA TYR A 515 1.97 27.16 4.80
C TYR A 515 1.48 28.47 5.40
N VAL A 516 0.60 29.15 4.67
CA VAL A 516 -0.21 30.25 5.21
C VAL A 516 -1.62 29.76 5.39
N VAL A 517 -2.12 29.93 6.61
CA VAL A 517 -3.39 29.38 7.07
C VAL A 517 -4.23 30.51 7.65
N ALA A 518 -5.46 30.64 7.17
CA ALA A 518 -6.41 31.61 7.67
C ALA A 518 -7.25 31.02 8.80
N ARG A 519 -7.33 31.68 9.95
CA ARG A 519 -8.28 31.30 11.01
C ARG A 519 -9.70 31.59 10.55
N ALA A 520 -10.61 30.64 10.74
CA ALA A 520 -12.04 30.86 10.54
C ALA A 520 -12.75 30.91 11.91
N PRO A 521 -13.66 31.88 12.14
CA PRO A 521 -14.41 31.97 13.41
C PRO A 521 -15.46 30.86 13.57
N SER A 522 -15.83 30.18 12.48
CA SER A 522 -16.73 29.03 12.52
C SER A 522 -16.51 28.13 11.30
N TYR A 523 -17.01 26.90 11.37
CA TYR A 523 -16.95 25.95 10.26
C TYR A 523 -17.56 26.53 8.98
N ASN A 524 -18.73 27.15 9.07
CA ASN A 524 -19.43 27.72 7.91
C ASN A 524 -18.66 28.89 7.26
N VAL A 525 -17.98 29.71 8.06
CA VAL A 525 -17.09 30.75 7.52
C VAL A 525 -15.87 30.12 6.85
N GLY A 526 -15.31 29.06 7.43
CA GLY A 526 -14.23 28.28 6.83
C GLY A 526 -14.60 27.67 5.48
N VAL A 527 -15.82 27.10 5.35
CA VAL A 527 -16.33 26.58 4.06
C VAL A 527 -16.39 27.69 3.02
N LYS A 528 -17.03 28.83 3.35
CA LYS A 528 -17.13 29.98 2.43
C LYS A 528 -15.75 30.50 2.00
N LEU A 529 -14.82 30.61 2.95
CA LEU A 529 -13.46 31.04 2.70
C LEU A 529 -12.72 30.08 1.77
N ALA A 530 -12.76 28.77 2.02
CA ALA A 530 -12.14 27.75 1.17
C ALA A 530 -12.72 27.79 -0.26
N THR A 531 -14.04 27.88 -0.41
CA THR A 531 -14.72 28.03 -1.71
C THR A 531 -14.34 29.32 -2.43
N LEU A 532 -14.18 30.42 -1.70
CA LEU A 532 -13.80 31.70 -2.29
C LEU A 532 -12.36 31.67 -2.82
N VAL A 533 -11.42 31.13 -2.04
CA VAL A 533 -10.02 30.99 -2.42
C VAL A 533 -9.88 30.02 -3.60
N SER A 534 -10.62 28.90 -3.60
CA SER A 534 -10.49 27.88 -4.66
C SER A 534 -10.91 28.38 -6.05
N LYS A 535 -11.86 29.31 -6.12
CA LYS A 535 -12.33 29.90 -7.40
C LYS A 535 -11.31 30.81 -8.08
N LYS A 536 -10.34 31.36 -7.35
CA LYS A 536 -9.51 32.48 -7.82
C LYS A 536 -8.01 32.27 -7.69
N VAL A 537 -7.54 31.19 -7.07
CA VAL A 537 -6.10 30.86 -7.02
C VAL A 537 -5.73 30.02 -8.25
N PRO A 538 -4.95 30.56 -9.22
CA PRO A 538 -4.45 29.77 -10.33
C PRO A 538 -3.45 28.74 -9.80
N PHE A 539 -3.71 27.47 -10.13
CA PHE A 539 -2.86 26.28 -10.01
C PHE A 539 -1.74 26.31 -8.97
N GLY A 540 -1.89 25.55 -7.87
CA GLY A 540 -0.77 25.24 -6.98
C GLY A 540 -1.17 24.50 -5.71
N ILE A 541 -2.16 25.04 -4.99
CA ILE A 541 -2.65 24.47 -3.72
C ILE A 541 -4.17 24.49 -3.74
N VAL A 542 -4.77 23.35 -3.41
CA VAL A 542 -6.21 23.25 -3.19
C VAL A 542 -6.47 23.76 -1.78
N PRO A 543 -7.31 24.79 -1.58
CA PRO A 543 -7.62 25.25 -0.23
C PRO A 543 -8.29 24.15 0.57
N GLU A 544 -7.80 23.94 1.80
CA GLU A 544 -8.28 22.88 2.67
C GLU A 544 -8.79 23.45 3.99
N LEU A 545 -9.99 23.04 4.37
CA LEU A 545 -10.58 23.36 5.66
C LEU A 545 -10.20 22.28 6.68
N VAL A 546 -9.35 22.65 7.64
CA VAL A 546 -8.76 21.78 8.65
C VAL A 546 -9.15 22.19 10.07
N CYS A 547 -9.04 21.27 11.03
CA CYS A 547 -9.27 21.54 12.44
C CYS A 547 -7.96 21.62 13.21
N ALA A 548 -7.48 22.83 13.50
CA ALA A 548 -6.18 23.03 14.15
C ALA A 548 -6.12 24.32 14.97
N GLU A 549 -5.43 24.25 16.11
CA GLU A 549 -4.86 25.42 16.75
C GLU A 549 -3.59 25.85 16.02
N LEU A 550 -3.60 27.08 15.51
CA LEU A 550 -2.44 27.65 14.84
C LEU A 550 -1.53 28.35 15.86
N GLU A 551 -0.23 28.16 15.71
CA GLU A 551 0.83 28.87 16.42
C GLU A 551 1.83 29.38 15.36
N GLY A 552 2.29 30.63 15.46
CA GLY A 552 3.22 31.20 14.49
C GLY A 552 3.11 32.71 14.33
N ALA A 553 3.89 33.26 13.40
CA ALA A 553 3.76 34.65 13.00
C ALA A 553 2.41 34.86 12.32
N SER A 554 1.73 35.96 12.65
CA SER A 554 0.40 36.23 12.13
C SER A 554 0.25 37.68 11.65
N VAL A 555 -0.59 37.87 10.63
CA VAL A 555 -1.02 39.20 10.17
C VAL A 555 -2.54 39.22 10.04
N ARG A 556 -3.16 40.38 10.19
CA ARG A 556 -4.60 40.58 9.97
C ARG A 556 -4.84 41.28 8.65
N VAL A 557 -5.74 40.73 7.85
CA VAL A 557 -6.22 41.34 6.60
C VAL A 557 -7.57 41.99 6.88
N ASP A 558 -7.67 43.30 6.72
CA ASP A 558 -8.94 44.02 6.73
C ASP A 558 -9.74 43.64 5.48
N LEU A 559 -10.97 43.14 5.66
CA LEU A 559 -11.77 42.65 4.54
C LEU A 559 -12.44 43.76 3.75
N ALA A 560 -12.52 44.98 4.26
CA ALA A 560 -13.06 46.12 3.50
C ALA A 560 -11.99 46.71 2.55
N THR A 561 -10.77 46.90 3.03
CA THR A 561 -9.70 47.57 2.27
C THR A 561 -8.74 46.59 1.59
N GLY A 562 -8.58 45.39 2.16
CA GLY A 562 -7.54 44.43 1.81
C GLY A 562 -6.17 44.78 2.40
N GLU A 563 -6.08 45.77 3.30
CA GLU A 563 -4.84 46.16 3.97
C GLU A 563 -4.42 45.14 5.02
N VAL A 564 -3.10 45.01 5.22
CA VAL A 564 -2.51 44.07 6.17
C VAL A 564 -2.00 44.86 7.37
N SER A 565 -2.40 44.45 8.57
CA SER A 565 -1.92 44.99 9.84
C SER A 565 -1.27 43.90 10.69
N GLY A 566 -0.30 44.28 11.53
CA GLY A 566 0.45 43.37 12.40
C GLY A 566 1.93 43.21 12.04
N ASP A 567 2.67 42.57 12.95
CA ASP A 567 4.10 42.31 12.81
C ASP A 567 4.32 40.94 12.18
N ALA A 568 4.45 40.92 10.85
CA ALA A 568 5.09 39.78 10.19
C ALA A 568 6.51 39.63 10.79
N ALA A 569 6.93 38.41 11.10
CA ALA A 569 8.28 38.18 11.61
C ALA A 569 9.32 38.83 10.67
N PRO A 570 10.34 39.52 11.20
CA PRO A 570 11.32 40.19 10.36
C PRO A 570 12.04 39.15 9.50
N THR A 571 12.02 39.36 8.18
CA THR A 571 12.77 38.62 7.17
C THR A 571 14.26 38.89 7.34
N LYS A 572 14.89 38.38 8.40
CA LYS A 572 16.34 38.15 8.36
C LYS A 572 16.55 36.87 7.58
N ALA A 573 16.87 37.02 6.29
CA ALA A 573 17.47 35.92 5.54
C ALA A 573 18.68 35.41 6.35
N PRO A 574 18.80 34.10 6.62
CA PRO A 574 20.01 33.59 7.22
C PRO A 574 21.16 33.94 6.28
N VAL A 575 22.07 34.80 6.74
CA VAL A 575 23.36 34.96 6.10
C VAL A 575 24.04 33.61 6.26
N LEU A 576 24.01 32.79 5.21
CA LEU A 576 24.77 31.56 5.12
C LEU A 576 26.24 31.94 5.33
N ALA A 577 26.78 31.60 6.50
CA ALA A 577 28.21 31.63 6.70
C ALA A 577 28.85 30.70 5.64
N PRO A 578 29.90 31.14 4.94
CA PRO A 578 30.57 30.29 3.97
C PRO A 578 31.01 28.99 4.65
N ALA A 579 30.70 27.86 4.01
CA ALA A 579 31.10 26.54 4.49
C ALA A 579 32.61 26.51 4.73
N PRO A 580 33.10 25.95 5.86
CA PRO A 580 34.53 25.76 6.03
C PRO A 580 35.05 24.81 4.95
N SER A 581 36.02 25.27 4.18
CA SER A 581 36.77 24.43 3.24
C SER A 581 37.39 23.25 4.00
N ARG A 582 37.04 22.02 3.62
CA ARG A 582 37.77 20.81 3.98
C ARG A 582 38.37 20.20 2.73
#